data_AF-A0A0D3JPA2-F1
#
_entry.id   AF-A0A0D3JPA2-F1
#
_cell.length_a   1.000
_cell.length_b   1.000
_cell.length_c   1.000
_cell.angle_alpha   90.00
_cell.angle_beta   90.00
_cell.angle_gamma   90.00
#
_symmetry.space_group_name_H-M   'P 1'
#
loop_
_entity.id
_entity.type
_entity.pdbx_description
1 polymer ?
#
loop_
_entity_poly.entity_id
_entity_poly.type
_entity_poly.pdbx_seq_one_letter_code
_entity_poly.pdbx_strand_id
1 'polypeptide(L)'
;MNRSLDGWLSKLATTRSGTSMWQRRWFVLSGDRLQYFNSPGDVGGGDAKWTLELSALGASTSDGPADQADAARFELLAGGQAYSLRADSEVEAEMWRAALDTPTAGSALPAPSAEPPAGMSLFDGLAVPAATPAAALCAVQLGLLRQRASREGELASLKQSRAAAQAAQAEASAAEEYERAASLAAELEALEGREAELAEGEAEGEASYARAAERQAALLGEQRSLWADQVGEARRCLAAREEVAAREATARESLLEAQEERLGE
;
A
#
# COMPACT_ATOMS: atom_id res chain seq x y z
N MET A 1 -2.68 -1.10 16.47
CA MET A 1 -2.76 -2.08 15.38
C MET A 1 -1.48 -2.88 15.32
N ASN A 2 -1.60 -4.20 15.34
CA ASN A 2 -0.45 -5.09 15.24
C ASN A 2 -0.03 -5.16 13.78
N ARG A 3 1.13 -4.59 13.46
CA ARG A 3 1.78 -4.67 12.15
C ARG A 3 2.23 -6.12 11.94
N SER A 4 1.41 -6.96 11.30
CA SER A 4 1.74 -8.37 11.06
C SER A 4 1.64 -8.75 9.59
N LEU A 5 2.72 -9.29 9.03
CA LEU A 5 2.78 -9.79 7.66
C LEU A 5 3.76 -10.95 7.58
N ASP A 6 3.39 -12.06 6.95
CA ASP A 6 4.26 -13.20 6.74
C ASP A 6 4.18 -13.68 5.29
N GLY A 7 5.28 -14.21 4.77
CA GLY A 7 5.37 -14.60 3.37
C GLY A 7 6.77 -14.98 2.91
N TRP A 8 6.86 -15.55 1.71
CA TRP A 8 8.14 -15.85 1.08
C TRP A 8 8.74 -14.59 0.46
N LEU A 9 10.01 -14.32 0.76
CA LEU A 9 10.81 -13.34 0.02
C LEU A 9 12.17 -13.94 -0.32
N SER A 10 12.70 -13.52 -1.47
CA SER A 10 14.08 -13.78 -1.84
C SER A 10 14.96 -12.63 -1.36
N LYS A 11 16.02 -12.94 -0.61
CA LYS A 11 17.01 -11.95 -0.18
C LYS A 11 18.32 -12.14 -0.92
N LEU A 12 19.01 -11.05 -1.23
CA LEU A 12 20.34 -11.15 -1.81
C LEU A 12 21.36 -11.49 -0.72
N ALA A 13 22.08 -12.60 -0.91
CA ALA A 13 23.15 -13.02 -0.01
C ALA A 13 24.48 -13.03 -0.76
N THR A 14 25.48 -12.35 -0.21
CA THR A 14 26.85 -12.40 -0.72
C THR A 14 27.53 -13.65 -0.16
N THR A 15 27.98 -14.54 -1.05
CA THR A 15 28.75 -15.71 -0.64
C THR A 15 30.18 -15.31 -0.26
N ARG A 16 30.89 -16.19 0.46
CA ARG A 16 32.30 -15.98 0.84
C ARG A 16 33.23 -15.80 -0.38
N SER A 17 32.80 -16.19 -1.57
CA SER A 17 33.51 -16.01 -2.85
C SER A 17 33.22 -14.67 -3.55
N GLY A 18 32.42 -13.77 -2.96
CA GLY A 18 32.05 -12.48 -3.54
C GLY A 18 30.92 -12.56 -4.58
N THR A 19 30.33 -13.74 -4.79
CA THR A 19 29.20 -13.92 -5.71
C THR A 19 27.90 -13.64 -4.97
N SER A 20 27.03 -12.81 -5.55
CA SER A 20 25.71 -12.53 -4.97
C SER A 20 24.69 -13.54 -5.48
N MET A 21 23.95 -14.19 -4.57
CA MET A 21 22.92 -15.18 -4.91
C MET A 21 21.63 -14.88 -4.15
N TRP A 22 20.50 -15.00 -4.83
CA TRP A 22 19.18 -14.86 -4.22
C TRP A 22 18.81 -16.10 -3.40
N GLN A 23 18.38 -15.90 -2.15
CA GLN A 23 17.95 -16.95 -1.26
C GLN A 23 16.51 -16.74 -0.80
N ARG A 24 15.64 -17.70 -1.09
CA ARG A 24 14.24 -17.67 -0.65
C ARG A 24 14.15 -18.03 0.85
N ARG A 25 13.49 -17.17 1.63
CA ARG A 25 13.27 -17.30 3.08
C ARG A 25 11.85 -16.91 3.44
N TRP A 26 11.32 -17.49 4.52
CA TRP A 26 10.01 -17.15 5.04
C TRP A 26 10.16 -15.97 6.01
N PHE A 27 9.70 -14.79 5.61
CA PHE A 27 9.75 -13.60 6.44
C PHE A 27 8.48 -13.48 7.28
N VAL A 28 8.64 -12.98 8.51
CA VAL A 28 7.57 -12.72 9.45
C VAL A 28 7.83 -11.36 10.08
N LEU A 29 6.95 -10.41 9.79
CA LEU A 29 6.85 -9.12 10.43
C LEU A 29 5.82 -9.21 11.54
N SER A 30 6.22 -8.86 12.76
CA SER A 30 5.35 -8.84 13.95
C SER A 30 5.64 -7.59 14.77
N GLY A 31 4.74 -6.61 14.69
CA GLY A 31 4.93 -5.27 15.26
C GLY A 31 6.15 -4.59 14.65
N ASP A 32 7.14 -4.33 15.50
CA ASP A 32 8.39 -3.69 15.13
C ASP A 32 9.50 -4.69 14.73
N ARG A 33 9.21 -5.99 14.79
CA ARG A 33 10.21 -7.04 14.62
C ARG A 33 10.02 -7.75 13.29
N LEU A 34 11.03 -7.67 12.42
CA LEU A 34 11.12 -8.43 11.20
C LEU A 34 12.05 -9.63 11.41
N GLN A 35 11.57 -10.83 11.12
CA GLN A 35 12.32 -12.08 11.25
C GLN A 35 12.27 -12.87 9.94
N TYR A 36 13.26 -13.73 9.71
CA TYR A 36 13.11 -14.76 8.69
C TYR A 36 13.54 -16.15 9.16
N PHE A 37 12.91 -17.15 8.54
CA PHE A 37 13.09 -18.57 8.77
C PHE A 37 13.43 -19.29 7.46
N ASN A 38 13.89 -20.54 7.56
CA ASN A 38 14.10 -21.38 6.37
C ASN A 38 12.78 -21.94 5.85
N SER A 39 11.82 -22.21 6.74
CA SER A 39 10.50 -22.71 6.40
C SER A 39 9.41 -22.09 7.30
N PRO A 40 8.15 -22.05 6.83
CA PRO A 40 7.02 -21.59 7.64
C PRO A 40 6.74 -22.49 8.85
N GLY A 41 7.19 -23.76 8.82
CA GLY A 41 7.03 -24.71 9.93
C GLY A 41 7.95 -24.43 11.13
N ASP A 42 8.96 -23.58 10.96
CA ASP A 42 9.88 -23.18 12.04
C ASP A 42 9.30 -22.05 12.92
N VAL A 43 8.19 -21.43 12.48
CA VAL A 43 7.55 -20.31 13.17
C VAL A 43 6.89 -20.79 14.47
N GLY A 44 7.41 -20.34 15.61
CA GLY A 44 6.86 -20.65 16.93
C GLY A 44 7.54 -21.80 17.68
N GLY A 45 8.47 -22.53 17.06
CA GLY A 45 9.23 -23.61 17.68
C GLY A 45 10.74 -23.64 17.37
N GLY A 46 11.21 -22.90 16.36
CA GLY A 46 12.62 -22.79 15.98
C GLY A 46 13.21 -21.40 16.20
N ASP A 47 14.54 -21.33 16.36
CA ASP A 47 15.28 -20.07 16.43
C ASP A 47 15.19 -19.30 15.10
N ALA A 48 14.76 -18.04 15.14
CA ALA A 48 14.81 -17.14 14.00
C ALA A 48 16.25 -17.01 13.50
N LYS A 49 16.45 -17.18 12.18
CA LYS A 49 17.81 -17.09 11.59
C LYS A 49 18.33 -15.67 11.55
N TRP A 50 17.43 -14.71 11.62
CA TRP A 50 17.74 -13.30 11.66
C TRP A 50 16.53 -12.55 12.22
N THR A 51 16.84 -11.52 12.99
CA THR A 51 15.88 -10.66 13.65
C THR A 51 16.36 -9.23 13.48
N LEU A 52 15.46 -8.35 13.05
CA LEU A 52 15.70 -6.93 12.89
C LEU A 52 14.58 -6.15 13.59
N GLU A 53 14.97 -5.20 14.44
CA GLU A 53 14.06 -4.24 15.06
C GLU A 53 14.03 -2.97 14.24
N LEU A 54 12.87 -2.65 13.68
CA LEU A 54 12.68 -1.66 12.62
C LEU A 54 12.75 -0.23 13.17
N SER A 55 12.15 0.04 14.34
CA SER A 55 12.15 1.36 14.98
C SER A 55 13.51 1.72 15.54
N ALA A 56 14.26 0.75 16.08
CA ALA A 56 15.59 0.98 16.64
C ALA A 56 16.61 1.44 15.58
N LEU A 57 16.41 1.04 14.33
CA LEU A 57 17.36 1.21 13.24
C LEU A 57 16.90 2.18 12.15
N GLY A 58 15.75 2.84 12.34
CA GLY A 58 15.20 3.80 11.38
C GLY A 58 14.91 3.14 10.03
N ALA A 59 14.22 2.00 10.06
CA ALA A 59 13.98 1.21 8.85
C ALA A 59 13.06 1.95 7.87
N SER A 60 13.48 2.01 6.60
CA SER A 60 12.67 2.53 5.49
C SER A 60 12.93 1.68 4.26
N THR A 61 11.93 1.55 3.39
CA THR A 61 12.10 0.92 2.09
C THR A 61 12.43 1.94 1.01
N SER A 62 13.22 1.52 0.04
CA SER A 62 13.49 2.27 -1.18
C SER A 62 13.27 1.38 -2.39
N ASP A 63 12.96 2.01 -3.53
CA ASP A 63 13.01 1.33 -4.81
C ASP A 63 14.42 0.77 -5.03
N GLY A 64 14.49 -0.44 -5.59
CA GLY A 64 15.77 -1.01 -6.00
C GLY A 64 16.45 -0.13 -7.05
N PRO A 65 17.73 -0.38 -7.37
CA PRO A 65 18.43 0.38 -8.39
C PRO A 65 17.63 0.41 -9.69
N ALA A 66 17.33 1.63 -10.18
CA ALA A 66 16.46 1.91 -11.33
C ALA A 66 16.90 1.24 -12.65
N ASP A 67 18.09 0.65 -12.66
CA ASP A 67 18.71 -0.02 -13.80
C ASP A 67 18.21 -1.46 -14.03
N GLN A 68 17.34 -1.98 -13.16
CA GLN A 68 16.79 -3.35 -13.27
C GLN A 68 15.26 -3.31 -13.27
N ALA A 69 14.66 -3.73 -14.39
CA ALA A 69 13.22 -3.81 -14.67
C ALA A 69 12.45 -4.83 -13.80
N ASP A 70 12.92 -5.13 -12.60
CA ASP A 70 12.35 -6.15 -11.70
C ASP A 70 11.50 -5.45 -10.64
N ALA A 71 10.28 -5.06 -11.00
CA ALA A 71 9.36 -4.29 -10.13
C ALA A 71 9.02 -5.02 -8.80
N ALA A 72 9.24 -6.33 -8.74
CA ALA A 72 9.10 -7.13 -7.53
C ALA A 72 10.29 -6.99 -6.54
N ARG A 73 11.35 -6.26 -6.91
CA ARG A 73 12.53 -6.00 -6.07
C ARG A 73 12.39 -4.69 -5.30
N PHE A 74 12.87 -4.68 -4.07
CA PHE A 74 12.95 -3.49 -3.23
C PHE A 74 14.13 -3.58 -2.26
N GLU A 75 14.55 -2.44 -1.71
CA GLU A 75 15.63 -2.39 -0.73
C GLU A 75 15.09 -1.95 0.62
N LEU A 76 15.48 -2.68 1.67
CA LEU A 76 15.21 -2.32 3.05
C LEU A 76 16.47 -1.66 3.62
N LEU A 77 16.39 -0.38 3.91
CA LEU A 77 17.45 0.40 4.56
C LEU A 77 17.20 0.34 6.06
N ALA A 78 18.10 -0.27 6.83
CA ALA A 78 18.03 -0.28 8.29
C ALA A 78 19.43 -0.21 8.90
N GLY A 79 19.65 0.70 9.84
CA GLY A 79 20.92 0.79 10.56
C GLY A 79 22.12 1.16 9.67
N GLY A 80 21.87 1.86 8.56
CA GLY A 80 22.89 2.19 7.56
C GLY A 80 23.26 1.04 6.62
N GLN A 81 22.55 -0.10 6.68
CA GLN A 81 22.72 -1.21 5.74
C GLN A 81 21.52 -1.30 4.79
N ALA A 82 21.79 -1.61 3.53
CA ALA A 82 20.78 -1.90 2.52
C ALA A 82 20.63 -3.41 2.34
N TYR A 83 19.41 -3.93 2.50
CA TYR A 83 19.06 -5.32 2.25
C TYR A 83 18.20 -5.42 1.00
N SER A 84 18.73 -6.00 -0.07
CA SER A 84 17.94 -6.23 -1.29
C SER A 84 17.01 -7.44 -1.11
N LEU A 85 15.72 -7.20 -1.28
CA LEU A 85 14.63 -8.17 -1.18
C LEU A 85 13.86 -8.23 -2.50
N ARG A 86 13.30 -9.40 -2.82
CA ARG A 86 12.51 -9.64 -4.01
C ARG A 86 11.31 -10.51 -3.65
N ALA A 87 10.11 -10.05 -3.96
CA ALA A 87 8.88 -10.81 -3.81
C ALA A 87 8.56 -11.64 -5.06
N ASP A 88 7.56 -12.52 -4.99
CA ASP A 88 7.14 -13.34 -6.14
C ASP A 88 6.28 -12.51 -7.11
N SER A 89 5.76 -11.36 -6.68
CA SER A 89 5.03 -10.40 -7.50
C SER A 89 5.29 -8.94 -7.07
N GLU A 90 5.04 -8.00 -7.99
CA GLU A 90 5.09 -6.55 -7.70
C GLU A 90 4.10 -6.16 -6.59
N VAL A 91 2.90 -6.73 -6.61
CA VAL A 91 1.86 -6.48 -5.59
C VAL A 91 2.33 -6.90 -4.20
N GLU A 92 2.96 -8.08 -4.09
CA GLU A 92 3.54 -8.51 -2.82
C GLU A 92 4.69 -7.60 -2.38
N ALA A 93 5.55 -7.16 -3.31
CA ALA A 93 6.62 -6.22 -3.00
C ALA A 93 6.07 -4.92 -2.42
N GLU A 94 5.00 -4.36 -3.01
CA GLU A 94 4.33 -3.18 -2.48
C GLU A 94 3.70 -3.42 -1.11
N MET A 95 3.04 -4.56 -0.90
CA MET A 95 2.50 -4.93 0.41
C MET A 95 3.59 -4.98 1.48
N TRP A 96 4.75 -5.55 1.15
CA TRP A 96 5.91 -5.58 2.05
C TRP A 96 6.46 -4.19 2.30
N ARG A 97 6.61 -3.32 1.28
CA ARG A 97 7.06 -1.93 1.46
C ARG A 97 6.13 -1.14 2.35
N ALA A 98 4.83 -1.18 2.08
CA ALA A 98 3.82 -0.50 2.88
C ALA A 98 3.84 -0.99 4.33
N ALA A 99 3.90 -2.31 4.53
CA ALA A 99 4.01 -2.88 5.87
C ALA A 99 5.32 -2.49 6.54
N LEU A 100 6.42 -2.33 5.79
CA LEU A 100 7.73 -1.98 6.32
C LEU A 100 7.87 -0.49 6.70
N ASP A 101 7.23 0.38 5.93
CA ASP A 101 7.25 1.84 6.14
C ASP A 101 6.19 2.32 7.12
N THR A 102 5.18 1.49 7.44
CA THR A 102 4.15 1.87 8.42
C THR A 102 4.79 1.98 9.82
N PRO A 103 4.88 3.17 10.42
CA PRO A 103 5.46 3.32 11.74
C PRO A 103 4.59 2.58 12.76
N THR A 104 5.21 1.70 13.55
CA THR A 104 4.52 1.11 14.71
C THR A 104 4.26 2.24 15.69
N ALA A 105 2.99 2.54 15.97
CA ALA A 105 2.53 3.61 16.87
C ALA A 105 2.94 3.46 18.35
N GLY A 106 4.02 2.71 18.64
CA GLY A 106 4.67 2.60 19.94
C GLY A 106 6.05 3.25 20.02
N SER A 107 6.63 3.72 18.91
CA SER A 107 7.86 4.52 18.94
C SER A 107 7.51 6.01 18.93
N ALA A 108 6.97 6.47 20.07
CA ALA A 108 6.96 7.89 20.39
C ALA A 108 8.41 8.30 20.68
N LEU A 109 8.99 9.14 19.84
CA LEU A 109 10.13 9.97 20.25
C LEU A 109 9.68 10.85 21.43
N PRO A 110 10.57 11.09 22.42
CA PRO A 110 10.22 11.80 23.63
C PRO A 110 9.96 13.28 23.30
N ALA A 111 8.71 13.71 23.46
CA ALA A 111 8.42 15.14 23.57
C ALA A 111 9.07 15.68 24.86
N PRO A 112 9.71 16.86 24.83
CA PRO A 112 10.31 17.45 26.03
C PRO A 112 9.21 17.81 27.04
N SER A 113 9.48 17.44 28.28
CA SER A 113 8.68 17.62 29.50
C SER A 113 7.79 18.88 29.52
N ALA A 114 6.49 18.67 29.73
CA ALA A 114 5.64 19.54 30.54
C ALA A 114 4.31 18.84 30.87
N GLU A 115 4.16 18.42 32.12
CA GLU A 115 2.88 18.15 32.80
C GLU A 115 2.65 19.26 33.85
N PRO A 116 1.44 19.44 34.43
CA PRO A 116 0.06 19.23 33.93
C PRO A 116 -0.80 20.49 34.37
N PRO A 117 -2.15 20.50 34.64
CA PRO A 117 -2.97 19.52 35.35
C PRO A 117 -4.32 19.13 34.71
N ALA A 118 -4.73 17.91 35.08
CA ALA A 118 -6.07 17.35 35.25
C ALA A 118 -7.30 18.22 34.91
N GLY A 119 -8.08 17.72 33.94
CA GLY A 119 -9.47 18.10 33.70
C GLY A 119 -10.14 17.00 32.89
N MET A 120 -11.19 16.40 33.44
CA MET A 120 -11.95 15.28 32.89
C MET A 120 -12.38 15.54 31.44
N SER A 121 -12.03 14.63 30.52
CA SER A 121 -12.68 14.54 29.21
C SER A 121 -13.37 13.18 29.09
N LEU A 122 -14.69 13.23 29.31
CA LEU A 122 -15.63 12.13 29.17
C LEU A 122 -16.10 12.09 27.71
N PHE A 123 -15.22 11.68 26.78
CA PHE A 123 -15.60 11.42 25.39
C PHE A 123 -14.70 10.32 24.79
N ASP A 124 -14.69 9.18 25.47
CA ASP A 124 -14.17 7.93 24.91
C ASP A 124 -15.31 7.28 24.11
N GLY A 125 -15.24 7.30 22.78
CA GLY A 125 -16.36 6.79 21.97
C GLY A 125 -16.37 7.05 20.47
N LEU A 126 -15.33 7.64 19.87
CA LEU A 126 -15.18 7.67 18.41
C LEU A 126 -13.74 7.32 18.03
N ALA A 127 -13.38 6.06 18.25
CA ALA A 127 -12.21 5.46 17.63
C ALA A 127 -12.46 5.38 16.11
N VAL A 128 -11.97 6.40 15.40
CA VAL A 128 -11.85 6.43 13.93
C VAL A 128 -11.00 5.21 13.52
N PRO A 129 -11.49 4.36 12.61
CA PRO A 129 -10.85 3.07 12.36
C PRO A 129 -9.57 3.21 11.55
N ALA A 130 -8.73 2.19 11.75
CA ALA A 130 -7.80 1.54 10.83
C ALA A 130 -7.59 2.22 9.47
N ALA A 131 -6.31 2.34 9.07
CA ALA A 131 -5.90 2.62 7.69
C ALA A 131 -6.90 2.00 6.71
N THR A 132 -7.76 2.86 6.18
CA THR A 132 -8.94 2.44 5.42
C THR A 132 -8.48 1.70 4.17
N PRO A 133 -9.25 0.74 3.63
CA PRO A 133 -8.95 0.13 2.32
C PRO A 133 -8.76 1.19 1.22
N ALA A 134 -9.34 2.38 1.41
CA ALA A 134 -9.10 3.56 0.57
C ALA A 134 -7.64 4.03 0.53
N ALA A 135 -6.88 3.95 1.64
CA ALA A 135 -5.48 4.37 1.68
C ALA A 135 -4.58 3.39 0.91
N ALA A 136 -4.84 2.09 1.02
CA ALA A 136 -4.16 1.06 0.23
C ALA A 136 -4.47 1.20 -1.27
N LEU A 137 -5.73 1.48 -1.64
CA LEU A 137 -6.12 1.71 -3.03
C LEU A 137 -5.52 3.00 -3.60
N CYS A 138 -5.43 4.07 -2.81
CA CYS A 138 -4.74 5.29 -3.22
C CYS A 138 -3.24 5.06 -3.46
N ALA A 139 -2.59 4.23 -2.65
CA ALA A 139 -1.19 3.86 -2.86
C ALA A 139 -0.99 3.10 -4.19
N VAL A 140 -1.87 2.12 -4.47
CA VAL A 140 -1.87 1.37 -5.74
C VAL A 140 -2.12 2.30 -6.93
N GLN A 141 -3.09 3.23 -6.83
CA GLN A 141 -3.34 4.22 -7.90
C GLN A 141 -2.13 5.13 -8.15
N LEU A 142 -1.46 5.58 -7.09
CA LEU A 142 -0.25 6.41 -7.21
C LEU A 142 0.91 5.63 -7.85
N GLY A 143 1.07 4.35 -7.50
CA GLY A 143 2.04 3.44 -8.13
C GLY A 143 1.79 3.31 -9.63
N LEU A 144 0.55 3.00 -10.02
CA LEU A 144 0.14 2.88 -11.43
C LEU A 144 0.34 4.19 -12.22
N LEU A 145 0.07 5.35 -11.62
CA LEU A 145 0.30 6.65 -12.26
C LEU A 145 1.78 6.94 -12.49
N ARG A 146 2.66 6.58 -11.54
CA ARG A 146 4.11 6.69 -11.73
C ARG A 146 4.61 5.75 -12.82
N GLN A 147 4.10 4.52 -12.85
CA GLN A 147 4.44 3.53 -13.87
C GLN A 147 4.05 4.03 -15.27
N ARG A 148 2.86 4.63 -15.40
CA ARG A 148 2.43 5.28 -16.64
C ARG A 148 3.38 6.40 -17.08
N ALA A 149 3.74 7.31 -16.17
CA ALA A 149 4.67 8.39 -16.48
C ALA A 149 6.06 7.88 -16.91
N SER A 150 6.54 6.79 -16.29
CA SER A 150 7.79 6.14 -16.67
C SER A 150 7.72 5.54 -18.08
N ARG A 151 6.64 4.80 -18.39
CA ARG A 151 6.43 4.17 -19.70
C ARG A 151 6.25 5.20 -20.80
N GLU A 152 5.53 6.29 -20.55
CA GLU A 152 5.40 7.41 -21.50
C GLU A 152 6.77 8.03 -21.82
N GLY A 153 7.67 8.12 -20.83
CA GLY A 153 9.06 8.55 -21.03
C GLY A 153 9.88 7.57 -21.88
N GLU A 154 9.75 6.27 -21.63
CA GLU A 154 10.41 5.23 -22.43
C GLU A 154 9.92 5.20 -23.88
N LEU A 155 8.60 5.30 -24.08
CA LEU A 155 8.00 5.36 -25.41
C LEU A 155 8.48 6.59 -26.20
N ALA A 156 8.58 7.75 -25.54
CA ALA A 156 9.12 8.96 -26.17
C ALA A 156 10.58 8.78 -26.59
N SER A 157 11.40 8.15 -25.73
CA SER A 157 12.80 7.84 -26.03
C SER A 157 12.94 6.87 -27.21
N LEU A 158 12.10 5.82 -27.27
CA LEU A 158 12.09 4.85 -28.37
C LEU A 158 11.66 5.47 -29.70
N LYS A 159 10.64 6.33 -29.69
CA LYS A 159 10.24 7.08 -30.90
C LYS A 159 11.37 7.94 -31.43
N GLN A 160 12.13 8.57 -30.52
CA GLN A 160 13.31 9.35 -30.88
C GLN A 160 14.43 8.48 -31.46
N SER A 161 14.71 7.31 -30.86
CA SER A 161 15.73 6.39 -31.39
C SER A 161 15.34 5.82 -32.75
N ARG A 162 14.05 5.50 -32.96
CA ARG A 162 13.51 5.04 -34.24
C ARG A 162 13.65 6.10 -35.33
N ALA A 163 13.28 7.35 -35.04
CA ALA A 163 13.44 8.44 -35.99
C ALA A 163 14.91 8.64 -36.39
N ALA A 164 15.84 8.52 -35.43
CA ALA A 164 17.28 8.59 -35.71
C ALA A 164 17.77 7.42 -36.57
N ALA A 165 17.33 6.19 -36.28
CA ALA A 165 17.68 5.01 -37.07
C ALA A 165 17.10 5.08 -38.50
N GLN A 166 15.89 5.60 -38.69
CA GLN A 166 15.31 5.85 -40.02
C GLN A 166 16.12 6.87 -40.81
N ALA A 167 16.55 7.96 -40.18
CA ALA A 167 17.40 8.96 -40.83
C ALA A 167 18.77 8.37 -41.24
N ALA A 168 19.39 7.60 -40.34
CA ALA A 168 20.66 6.92 -40.62
C ALA A 168 20.52 5.88 -41.75
N GLN A 169 19.40 5.17 -41.81
CA GLN A 169 19.14 4.20 -42.86
C GLN A 169 18.99 4.89 -44.22
N ALA A 170 18.25 6.00 -44.26
CA ALA A 170 18.11 6.81 -45.47
C ALA A 170 19.47 7.33 -45.97
N GLU A 171 20.31 7.83 -45.06
CA GLU A 171 21.67 8.28 -45.38
C GLU A 171 22.57 7.15 -45.90
N ALA A 172 22.59 6.00 -45.22
CA ALA A 172 23.36 4.83 -45.65
C ALA A 172 22.92 4.31 -47.02
N SER A 173 21.61 4.30 -47.28
CA SER A 173 21.07 3.90 -48.58
C SER A 173 21.46 4.88 -49.71
N ALA A 174 21.51 6.18 -49.41
CA ALA A 174 21.94 7.21 -50.36
C ALA A 174 23.45 7.15 -50.63
N ALA A 175 24.25 6.68 -49.66
CA ALA A 175 25.68 6.49 -49.78
C ALA A 175 26.07 5.13 -50.42
N GLU A 176 25.11 4.33 -50.88
CA GLU A 176 25.32 2.96 -51.39
C GLU A 176 25.97 2.00 -50.37
N GLU A 177 25.88 2.30 -49.07
CA GLU A 177 26.36 1.44 -47.98
C GLU A 177 25.31 0.36 -47.64
N TYR A 178 25.03 -0.53 -48.59
CA TYR A 178 23.93 -1.50 -48.49
C TYR A 178 23.98 -2.41 -47.24
N GLU A 179 25.16 -2.84 -46.79
CA GLU A 179 25.30 -3.64 -45.57
C GLU A 179 24.87 -2.86 -44.31
N ARG A 180 25.23 -1.58 -44.25
CA ARG A 180 24.83 -0.69 -43.15
C ARG A 180 23.34 -0.38 -43.20
N ALA A 181 22.79 -0.14 -44.39
CA ALA A 181 21.36 0.07 -44.59
C ALA A 181 20.53 -1.16 -44.19
N ALA A 182 21.02 -2.38 -44.47
CA ALA A 182 20.40 -3.63 -44.04
C ALA A 182 20.48 -3.83 -42.52
N SER A 183 21.61 -3.51 -41.89
CA SER A 183 21.74 -3.56 -40.42
C SER A 183 20.77 -2.60 -39.73
N LEU A 184 20.62 -1.38 -40.26
CA LEU A 184 19.69 -0.39 -39.72
C LEU A 184 18.22 -0.77 -39.95
N ALA A 185 17.91 -1.49 -41.03
CA ALA A 185 16.58 -2.05 -41.26
C ALA A 185 16.20 -3.06 -40.16
N ALA A 186 17.12 -3.97 -39.81
CA ALA A 186 16.90 -4.94 -38.74
C ALA A 186 16.76 -4.27 -37.36
N GLU A 187 17.53 -3.20 -37.12
CA GLU A 187 17.40 -2.40 -35.90
C GLU A 187 16.04 -1.70 -35.81
N LEU A 188 15.50 -1.21 -36.93
CA LEU A 188 14.16 -0.62 -37.00
C LEU A 188 13.05 -1.64 -36.72
N GLU A 189 13.12 -2.84 -37.28
CA GLU A 189 12.16 -3.92 -36.97
C GLU A 189 12.19 -4.27 -35.48
N ALA A 190 13.38 -4.32 -34.86
CA ALA A 190 13.51 -4.57 -33.43
C ALA A 190 12.92 -3.44 -32.57
N LEU A 191 13.13 -2.18 -32.96
CA LEU A 191 12.53 -1.01 -32.29
C LEU A 191 11.00 -0.99 -32.45
N GLU A 192 10.48 -1.32 -33.62
CA GLU A 192 9.04 -1.44 -33.87
C GLU A 192 8.39 -2.54 -33.02
N GLY A 193 9.05 -3.69 -32.89
CA GLY A 193 8.59 -4.76 -31.99
C GLY A 193 8.53 -4.29 -30.54
N ARG A 194 9.54 -3.57 -30.07
CA ARG A 194 9.59 -3.04 -28.69
C ARG A 194 8.56 -1.93 -28.43
N GLU A 195 8.28 -1.09 -29.43
CA GLU A 195 7.17 -0.12 -29.37
C GLU A 195 5.81 -0.82 -29.25
N ALA A 196 5.60 -1.93 -29.98
CA ALA A 196 4.37 -2.71 -29.91
C ALA A 196 4.18 -3.38 -28.54
N GLU A 197 5.23 -3.97 -27.97
CA GLU A 197 5.20 -4.56 -26.62
C GLU A 197 4.85 -3.53 -25.54
N LEU A 198 5.42 -2.32 -25.62
CA LEU A 198 5.08 -1.24 -24.69
C LEU A 198 3.63 -0.78 -24.83
N ALA A 199 3.12 -0.68 -26.06
CA ALA A 199 1.73 -0.30 -26.32
C ALA A 199 0.73 -1.34 -25.79
N GLU A 200 1.04 -2.63 -25.91
CA GLU A 200 0.23 -3.70 -25.30
C GLU A 200 0.26 -3.61 -23.76
N GLY A 201 1.45 -3.38 -23.19
CA GLY A 201 1.61 -3.15 -21.76
C GLY A 201 0.86 -1.90 -21.24
N GLU A 202 0.76 -0.82 -22.03
CA GLU A 202 -0.07 0.35 -21.71
C GLU A 202 -1.55 -0.01 -21.65
N ALA A 203 -2.06 -0.76 -22.62
CA ALA A 203 -3.46 -1.20 -22.64
C ALA A 203 -3.79 -2.11 -21.44
N GLU A 204 -2.90 -3.03 -21.08
CA GLU A 204 -3.05 -3.86 -19.88
C GLU A 204 -3.02 -3.02 -18.59
N GLY A 205 -2.13 -2.03 -18.53
CA GLY A 205 -2.04 -1.08 -17.43
C GLY A 205 -3.31 -0.25 -17.26
N GLU A 206 -3.87 0.26 -18.36
CA GLU A 206 -5.14 1.01 -18.36
C GLU A 206 -6.31 0.12 -17.91
N ALA A 207 -6.36 -1.13 -18.36
CA ALA A 207 -7.36 -2.10 -17.91
C ALA A 207 -7.20 -2.45 -16.42
N SER A 208 -5.96 -2.51 -15.91
CA SER A 208 -5.69 -2.68 -14.48
C SER A 208 -6.19 -1.48 -13.67
N TYR A 209 -5.93 -0.26 -14.14
CA TYR A 209 -6.39 0.97 -13.51
C TYR A 209 -7.92 1.07 -13.48
N ALA A 210 -8.58 0.74 -14.59
CA ALA A 210 -10.04 0.74 -14.67
C ALA A 210 -10.66 -0.22 -13.63
N ARG A 211 -10.12 -1.46 -13.53
CA ARG A 211 -10.55 -2.44 -12.52
C ARG A 211 -10.32 -1.96 -11.09
N ALA A 212 -9.19 -1.31 -10.82
CA ALA A 212 -8.90 -0.74 -9.50
C ALA A 212 -9.89 0.39 -9.14
N ALA A 213 -10.21 1.27 -10.10
CA ALA A 213 -11.16 2.35 -9.92
C ALA A 213 -12.59 1.83 -9.66
N GLU A 214 -13.04 0.81 -10.40
CA GLU A 214 -14.33 0.15 -10.16
C GLU A 214 -14.40 -0.46 -8.75
N ARG A 215 -13.34 -1.13 -8.31
CA ARG A 215 -13.26 -1.72 -6.98
C ARG A 215 -13.32 -0.66 -5.88
N GLN A 216 -12.64 0.47 -6.07
CA GLN A 216 -12.70 1.59 -5.15
C GLN A 216 -14.11 2.20 -5.08
N ALA A 217 -14.78 2.37 -6.23
CA ALA A 217 -16.15 2.86 -6.27
C ALA A 217 -17.11 1.92 -5.54
N ALA A 218 -16.96 0.60 -5.72
CA ALA A 218 -17.77 -0.40 -5.03
C ALA A 218 -17.60 -0.32 -3.50
N LEU A 219 -16.36 -0.24 -3.01
CA LEU A 219 -16.06 -0.12 -1.57
C LEU A 219 -16.61 1.17 -0.96
N LEU A 220 -16.50 2.30 -1.66
CA LEU A 220 -17.10 3.56 -1.22
C LEU A 220 -18.64 3.47 -1.20
N GLY A 221 -19.23 2.74 -2.14
CA GLY A 221 -20.66 2.43 -2.14
C GLY A 221 -21.08 1.64 -0.90
N GLU A 222 -20.37 0.56 -0.58
CA GLU A 222 -20.60 -0.26 0.63
C GLU A 222 -20.47 0.57 1.91
N GLN A 223 -19.42 1.39 2.04
CA GLN A 223 -19.23 2.26 3.20
C GLN A 223 -20.37 3.27 3.37
N ARG A 224 -20.86 3.85 2.28
CA ARG A 224 -22.03 4.76 2.32
C ARG A 224 -23.29 4.04 2.78
N SER A 225 -23.50 2.80 2.33
CA SER A 225 -24.64 1.99 2.77
C SER A 225 -24.58 1.70 4.27
N LEU A 226 -23.43 1.23 4.76
CA LEU A 226 -23.23 0.95 6.19
C LEU A 226 -23.46 2.20 7.04
N TRP A 227 -22.97 3.35 6.60
CA TRP A 227 -23.18 4.59 7.32
C TRP A 227 -24.65 5.03 7.32
N ALA A 228 -25.35 4.87 6.20
CA ALA A 228 -26.78 5.14 6.12
C ALA A 228 -27.58 4.25 7.09
N ASP A 229 -27.23 2.97 7.20
CA ASP A 229 -27.85 2.03 8.12
C ASP A 229 -27.61 2.42 9.59
N GLN A 230 -26.37 2.76 9.95
CA GLN A 230 -26.01 3.23 11.28
C GLN A 230 -26.74 4.51 11.67
N VAL A 231 -26.82 5.49 10.76
CA VAL A 231 -27.59 6.73 10.97
C VAL A 231 -29.08 6.41 11.14
N GLY A 232 -29.61 5.47 10.36
CA GLY A 232 -30.98 4.99 10.49
C GLY A 232 -31.25 4.35 11.85
N GLU A 233 -30.34 3.53 12.34
CA GLU A 233 -30.44 2.89 13.66
C GLU A 233 -30.35 3.91 14.79
N ALA A 234 -29.41 4.85 14.73
CA ALA A 234 -29.30 5.92 15.71
C ALA A 234 -30.59 6.76 15.80
N ARG A 235 -31.22 7.07 14.66
CA ARG A 235 -32.51 7.76 14.62
C ARG A 235 -33.62 6.94 15.28
N ARG A 236 -33.70 5.64 15.04
CA ARG A 236 -34.68 4.74 15.69
C ARG A 236 -34.47 4.71 17.21
N CYS A 237 -33.22 4.61 17.67
CA CYS A 237 -32.90 4.63 19.09
C CYS A 237 -33.26 5.96 19.77
N LEU A 238 -33.05 7.09 19.09
CA LEU A 238 -33.46 8.40 19.59
C LEU A 238 -34.99 8.51 19.70
N ALA A 239 -35.73 8.12 18.66
CA ALA A 239 -37.20 8.12 18.69
C ALA A 239 -37.76 7.25 19.81
N ALA A 240 -37.18 6.05 20.04
CA ALA A 240 -37.58 5.17 21.13
C ALA A 240 -37.32 5.81 22.52
N ARG A 241 -36.20 6.54 22.68
CA ARG A 241 -35.90 7.28 23.91
C ARG A 241 -36.89 8.41 24.17
N GLU A 242 -37.26 9.15 23.12
CA GLU A 242 -38.26 10.22 23.20
C GLU A 242 -39.64 9.66 23.59
N GLU A 243 -40.03 8.51 23.05
CA GLU A 243 -41.28 7.83 23.40
C GLU A 243 -41.30 7.38 24.87
N VAL A 244 -40.20 6.80 25.37
CA VAL A 244 -40.07 6.41 26.79
C VAL A 244 -40.14 7.65 27.67
N ALA A 245 -39.43 8.73 27.34
CA ALA A 245 -39.47 9.98 28.09
C ALA A 245 -40.89 10.59 28.12
N ALA A 246 -41.62 10.54 27.02
CA ALA A 246 -43.01 11.01 26.95
C ALA A 246 -43.95 10.18 27.85
N ARG A 247 -43.79 8.85 27.86
CA ARG A 247 -44.54 7.96 28.76
C ARG A 247 -44.24 8.23 30.23
N GLU A 248 -42.97 8.41 30.58
CA GLU A 248 -42.57 8.76 31.95
C GLU A 248 -43.11 10.13 32.38
N ALA A 249 -43.11 11.12 31.49
CA ALA A 249 -43.68 12.44 31.78
C ALA A 249 -45.19 12.34 32.08
N THR A 250 -45.93 11.61 31.25
CA THR A 250 -47.38 11.37 31.43
C THR A 250 -47.65 10.60 32.74
N ALA A 251 -46.81 9.62 33.07
CA ALA A 251 -46.93 8.86 34.32
C ALA A 251 -46.62 9.73 35.56
N ARG A 252 -45.67 10.66 35.47
CA ARG A 252 -45.38 11.61 36.56
C ARG A 252 -46.52 12.60 36.76
N GLU A 253 -47.11 13.10 35.68
CA GLU A 253 -48.25 14.02 35.74
C GLU A 253 -49.46 13.36 36.40
N SER A 254 -49.84 12.16 35.98
CA SER A 254 -50.94 11.41 36.61
C SER A 254 -50.67 11.05 38.09
N LEU A 255 -49.40 10.79 38.47
CA LEU A 255 -49.04 10.59 39.87
C LEU A 255 -49.20 11.87 40.71
N LEU A 256 -48.83 13.03 40.16
CA LEU A 256 -48.99 14.32 40.81
C LEU A 256 -50.47 14.66 40.98
N GLU A 257 -51.29 14.50 39.94
CA GLU A 257 -52.75 14.68 40.03
C GLU A 257 -53.37 13.79 41.12
N ALA A 258 -52.98 12.51 41.18
CA ALA A 258 -53.45 11.59 42.22
C ALA A 258 -52.91 11.92 43.64
N GLN A 259 -51.80 12.65 43.76
CA GLN A 259 -51.33 13.17 45.04
C GLN A 259 -52.12 14.41 45.47
N GLU A 260 -52.42 15.31 44.54
CA GLU A 260 -53.22 16.51 44.80
C GLU A 260 -54.65 16.14 45.21
N GLU A 261 -55.29 15.18 44.54
CA GLU A 261 -56.62 14.67 44.89
C GLU A 261 -56.66 14.12 46.33
N ARG A 262 -55.62 13.37 46.75
CA ARG A 262 -55.50 12.84 48.12
C ARG A 262 -55.24 13.89 49.20
N LEU A 263 -54.67 15.04 48.84
CA LEU A 263 -54.40 16.13 49.78
C LEU A 263 -55.58 17.13 49.87
N GLY A 264 -56.50 17.10 48.90
CA GLY A 264 -57.69 17.95 48.85
C GLY A 264 -58.91 17.40 49.60
N GLU A 265 -58.92 16.11 49.94
CA GLU A 265 -59.93 15.44 50.81
C GLU A 265 -59.59 15.55 52.31
#